data_AF-A0AB39UV96-F1
#
_entry.id   AF-A0AB39UV96-F1
#
_cell.length_a   1.000
_cell.length_b   1.000
_cell.length_c   1.000
_cell.angle_alpha   90.00
_cell.angle_beta   90.00
_cell.angle_gamma   90.00
#
_symmetry.space_group_name_H-M   'P 1'
#
loop_
_entity.id
_entity.type
_entity.pdbx_description
1 polymer ?
#
loop_
_entity_poly.entity_id
_entity_poly.type
_entity_poly.pdbx_seq_one_letter_code
_entity_poly.pdbx_strand_id
1 'polypeptide(L)'
;MSLLQPKYPLKDPLPKIEDPDHLPEGARLLAIFEEQPDKYYYYFVQRGDKLLFLDVRKNTPLGLLVHQKVFPLRVLSWFPKALEAFGKPPAEGGLHAGAMMAPAEDVDGEMLAVGSTIDGYDITNFSRSTSTHYYNPASIALTWEQLYEMGLLELWKSLGEKYEKGDL
;
A
#
# COMPACT_ATOMS: atom_id res chain seq x y z
N MET A 1 -5.26 -23.36 16.04
CA MET A 1 -4.93 -22.12 15.31
C MET A 1 -6.03 -21.11 15.61
N SER A 2 -5.73 -20.02 16.31
CA SER A 2 -6.69 -18.92 16.44
C SER A 2 -6.68 -18.15 15.13
N LEU A 3 -7.78 -18.20 14.38
CA LEU A 3 -7.96 -17.30 13.24
C LEU A 3 -8.02 -15.88 13.81
N LEU A 4 -7.13 -14.99 13.36
CA LEU A 4 -7.25 -13.57 13.69
C LEU A 4 -8.67 -13.12 13.32
N GLN A 5 -9.36 -12.44 14.23
CA GLN A 5 -10.65 -11.84 13.90
C GLN A 5 -10.44 -10.40 13.45
N PRO A 6 -11.17 -9.93 12.43
CA PRO A 6 -11.08 -8.55 12.00
C PRO A 6 -11.56 -7.63 13.12
N LYS A 7 -10.70 -6.70 13.53
CA LYS A 7 -11.02 -5.67 14.54
C LYS A 7 -11.96 -4.60 13.99
N TYR A 8 -11.94 -4.38 12.68
CA TYR A 8 -12.68 -3.34 11.97
C TYR A 8 -13.56 -3.97 10.89
N PRO A 9 -14.66 -3.30 10.47
CA PRO A 9 -15.51 -3.81 9.40
C PRO A 9 -14.71 -4.07 8.12
N LEU A 10 -14.86 -5.28 7.56
CA LEU A 10 -14.25 -5.64 6.29
C LEU A 10 -15.03 -5.01 5.14
N LYS A 11 -14.30 -4.51 4.15
CA LYS A 11 -14.87 -4.05 2.88
C LYS A 11 -14.84 -5.17 1.84
N ASP A 12 -15.79 -5.12 0.92
CA ASP A 12 -15.90 -6.12 -0.16
C ASP A 12 -14.63 -6.16 -1.03
N PRO A 13 -14.16 -7.35 -1.43
CA PRO A 13 -13.01 -7.46 -2.31
C PRO A 13 -13.31 -6.83 -3.66
N LEU A 14 -12.30 -6.21 -4.27
CA LEU A 14 -12.38 -5.78 -5.67
C LEU A 14 -11.96 -6.93 -6.59
N PRO A 15 -12.52 -7.01 -7.82
CA PRO A 15 -12.03 -7.92 -8.85
C PRO A 15 -10.51 -7.80 -9.01
N LYS A 16 -9.84 -8.95 -9.17
CA LYS A 16 -8.40 -9.01 -9.39
C LYS A 16 -8.05 -8.51 -10.79
N ILE A 17 -6.95 -7.79 -10.89
CA ILE A 17 -6.28 -7.51 -12.16
C ILE A 17 -5.23 -8.59 -12.37
N GLU A 18 -5.39 -9.38 -13.42
CA GLU A 18 -4.46 -10.46 -13.79
C GLU A 18 -3.43 -10.01 -14.83
N ASP A 19 -3.80 -9.02 -15.65
CA ASP A 19 -2.93 -8.41 -16.65
C ASP A 19 -2.83 -6.89 -16.39
N PRO A 20 -1.71 -6.42 -15.83
CA PRO A 20 -1.51 -5.00 -15.50
C PRO A 20 -1.26 -4.15 -16.76
N ASP A 21 -0.96 -4.77 -17.90
CA ASP A 21 -0.74 -4.08 -19.17
C ASP A 21 -2.10 -3.90 -19.93
N HIS A 22 -3.16 -4.59 -19.50
CA HIS A 22 -4.54 -4.45 -20.01
C HIS A 22 -5.53 -4.18 -18.86
N LEU A 23 -5.52 -2.96 -18.34
CA LEU A 23 -6.38 -2.56 -17.23
C LEU A 23 -7.89 -2.63 -17.58
N PRO A 24 -8.76 -3.02 -16.63
CA PRO A 24 -10.20 -3.06 -16.86
C PRO A 24 -10.80 -1.65 -17.02
N GLU A 25 -12.00 -1.57 -17.59
CA GLU A 25 -12.71 -0.29 -17.75
C GLU A 25 -12.87 0.45 -16.40
N GLY A 26 -12.65 1.76 -16.44
CA GLY A 26 -12.68 2.63 -15.26
C GLY A 26 -11.45 2.53 -14.35
N ALA A 27 -10.46 1.70 -14.70
CA ALA A 27 -9.15 1.73 -14.05
C ALA A 27 -8.18 2.64 -14.81
N ARG A 28 -7.42 3.44 -14.07
CA ARG A 28 -6.43 4.40 -14.59
C ARG A 28 -5.06 4.09 -14.01
N LEU A 29 -4.07 3.87 -14.86
CA LEU A 29 -2.68 3.78 -14.42
C LEU A 29 -2.19 5.17 -13.98
N LEU A 30 -1.70 5.27 -12.75
CA LEU A 30 -1.14 6.50 -12.18
C LEU A 30 0.38 6.55 -12.33
N ALA A 31 1.04 5.43 -12.04
CA ALA A 31 2.49 5.29 -12.12
C ALA A 31 2.90 3.82 -12.16
N ILE A 32 4.13 3.59 -12.61
CA ILE A 32 4.86 2.34 -12.49
C ILE A 32 6.18 2.66 -11.81
N PHE A 33 6.51 1.92 -10.76
CA PHE A 33 7.82 1.89 -10.15
C PHE A 33 8.52 0.60 -10.58
N GLU A 34 9.71 0.71 -11.17
CA GLU A 34 10.52 -0.43 -11.56
C GLU A 34 11.51 -0.73 -10.44
N GLU A 35 11.27 -1.81 -9.70
CA GLU A 35 12.18 -2.26 -8.63
C GLU A 35 13.37 -3.00 -9.25
N GLN A 36 13.09 -3.93 -10.17
CA GLN A 36 14.10 -4.64 -10.91
C GLN A 36 13.69 -4.68 -12.38
N PRO A 37 14.54 -4.15 -13.29
CA PRO A 37 14.26 -4.16 -14.71
C PRO A 37 13.84 -5.55 -15.20
N ASP A 38 12.78 -5.58 -16.00
CA ASP A 38 12.16 -6.76 -16.60
C ASP A 38 11.68 -7.84 -15.61
N LYS A 39 11.60 -7.53 -14.31
CA LYS A 39 11.33 -8.55 -13.30
C LYS A 39 10.37 -8.14 -12.20
N TYR A 40 10.57 -7.00 -11.55
CA TYR A 40 9.76 -6.57 -10.40
C TYR A 40 9.27 -5.13 -10.59
N TYR A 41 7.96 -4.95 -10.49
CA TYR A 41 7.28 -3.69 -10.72
C TYR A 41 6.19 -3.46 -9.70
N TYR A 42 6.03 -2.21 -9.25
CA TYR A 42 4.86 -1.75 -8.50
C TYR A 42 4.01 -0.83 -9.37
N TYR A 43 2.78 -1.27 -9.67
CA TYR A 43 1.83 -0.45 -10.41
C TYR A 43 0.89 0.24 -9.42
N PHE A 44 0.73 1.55 -9.61
CA PHE A 44 -0.27 2.36 -8.92
C PHE A 44 -1.46 2.55 -9.84
N VAL A 45 -2.57 1.88 -9.54
CA VAL A 45 -3.77 1.91 -10.38
C VAL A 45 -4.92 2.51 -9.59
N GLN A 46 -5.53 3.57 -10.10
CA GLN A 46 -6.77 4.11 -9.54
C GLN A 46 -7.97 3.38 -10.12
N ARG A 47 -8.97 3.08 -9.28
CA ARG A 47 -10.30 2.65 -9.74
C ARG A 47 -11.35 3.26 -8.82
N GLY A 48 -12.04 4.29 -9.32
CA GLY A 48 -12.92 5.11 -8.49
C GLY A 48 -12.14 5.80 -7.36
N ASP A 49 -12.59 5.61 -6.12
CA ASP A 49 -12.01 6.16 -4.89
C ASP A 49 -11.02 5.19 -4.22
N LYS A 50 -10.44 4.26 -4.99
CA LYS A 50 -9.51 3.24 -4.50
C LYS A 50 -8.18 3.28 -5.25
N LEU A 51 -7.11 3.04 -4.51
CA LEU A 51 -5.80 2.68 -5.05
C LEU A 51 -5.67 1.15 -5.03
N LEU A 52 -5.40 0.57 -6.19
CA LEU A 52 -4.94 -0.79 -6.37
C LEU A 52 -3.43 -0.72 -6.53
N PHE A 53 -2.70 -1.21 -5.53
CA PHE A 53 -1.27 -1.39 -5.58
C PHE A 53 -1.00 -2.82 -6.06
N LEU A 54 -0.34 -2.96 -7.21
CA LEU A 54 -0.02 -4.26 -7.80
C LEU A 54 1.47 -4.53 -7.67
N ASP A 55 1.86 -5.55 -6.89
CA ASP A 55 3.19 -6.17 -6.97
C ASP A 55 3.18 -7.16 -8.15
N VAL A 56 3.88 -6.76 -9.21
CA VAL A 56 3.92 -7.45 -10.50
C VAL A 56 5.30 -8.07 -10.69
N ARG A 57 5.31 -9.39 -10.89
CA ARG A 57 6.51 -10.18 -11.12
C ARG A 57 6.47 -10.74 -12.53
N LYS A 58 7.37 -10.27 -13.39
CA LYS A 58 7.51 -10.74 -14.78
C LYS A 58 8.59 -11.83 -14.85
N ASN A 59 8.55 -12.63 -15.91
CA ASN A 59 9.56 -13.67 -16.20
C ASN A 59 9.78 -14.68 -15.06
N THR A 60 8.73 -14.98 -14.29
CA THR A 60 8.78 -16.03 -13.26
C THR A 60 8.62 -17.42 -13.91
N PRO A 61 8.97 -18.52 -13.23
CA PRO A 61 8.66 -19.87 -13.73
C PRO A 61 7.16 -20.12 -14.01
N LEU A 62 6.27 -19.31 -13.41
CA LEU A 62 4.82 -19.34 -13.62
C LEU A 62 4.35 -18.30 -14.65
N GLY A 63 5.27 -17.61 -15.33
CA GLY A 63 4.98 -16.48 -16.20
C GLY A 63 4.84 -15.18 -15.42
N LEU A 64 3.66 -14.56 -15.51
CA LEU A 64 3.29 -13.31 -14.85
C LEU A 64 2.59 -13.60 -13.52
N LEU A 65 3.05 -12.97 -12.44
CA LEU A 65 2.35 -12.99 -11.15
C LEU A 65 1.93 -11.57 -10.77
N VAL A 66 0.69 -11.42 -10.31
CA VAL A 66 0.13 -10.14 -9.85
C VAL A 66 -0.45 -10.31 -8.45
N HIS A 67 0.11 -9.57 -7.49
CA HIS A 67 -0.40 -9.46 -6.14
C HIS A 67 -1.07 -8.10 -5.94
N GLN A 68 -2.40 -8.11 -5.89
CA GLN A 68 -3.19 -6.90 -5.70
C GLN A 68 -3.45 -6.62 -4.21
N LYS A 69 -3.15 -5.39 -3.79
CA LYS A 69 -3.57 -4.82 -2.50
C LYS A 69 -4.44 -3.60 -2.76
N VAL A 70 -5.50 -3.44 -1.96
CA VAL A 70 -6.50 -2.37 -2.15
C VAL A 70 -6.44 -1.43 -0.96
N PHE A 71 -6.42 -0.14 -1.25
CA PHE A 71 -6.43 0.95 -0.29
C PHE A 71 -7.42 2.03 -0.72
N PRO A 72 -7.91 2.87 0.21
CA PRO A 72 -8.55 4.14 -0.15
C PRO A 72 -7.58 5.00 -0.99
N LEU A 73 -8.07 5.74 -1.99
CA LEU A 73 -7.19 6.55 -2.85
C LEU A 73 -6.42 7.61 -2.05
N ARG A 74 -7.02 8.13 -0.97
CA ARG A 74 -6.39 9.05 -0.02
C ARG A 74 -5.11 8.52 0.64
N VAL A 75 -4.84 7.22 0.58
CA VAL A 75 -3.53 6.67 1.01
C VAL A 75 -2.36 7.35 0.29
N LEU A 76 -2.57 7.86 -0.93
CA LEU A 76 -1.56 8.59 -1.71
C LEU A 76 -1.03 9.83 -0.97
N SER A 77 -1.91 10.62 -0.35
CA SER A 77 -1.49 11.82 0.40
C SER A 77 -1.30 11.57 1.89
N TRP A 78 -1.92 10.52 2.44
CA TRP A 78 -1.80 10.14 3.84
C TRP A 78 -0.46 9.47 4.15
N PHE A 79 -0.03 8.47 3.35
CA PHE A 79 1.11 7.63 3.70
C PHE A 79 2.42 8.41 3.91
N PRO A 80 2.83 9.35 3.04
CA PRO A 80 4.06 10.10 3.27
C PRO A 80 4.06 10.89 4.59
N LYS A 81 2.91 11.46 4.98
CA LYS A 81 2.74 12.20 6.24
C LYS A 81 2.75 11.26 7.45
N ALA A 82 2.06 10.12 7.33
CA ALA A 82 2.02 9.10 8.37
C ALA A 82 3.40 8.48 8.62
N LEU A 83 4.15 8.21 7.55
CA LEU A 83 5.52 7.71 7.63
C LEU A 83 6.47 8.73 8.28
N GLU A 84 6.37 10.00 7.90
CA GLU A 84 7.16 11.08 8.53
C GLU A 84 6.86 11.19 10.03
N ALA A 85 5.58 11.14 10.41
CA ALA A 85 5.18 11.15 11.83
C ALA A 85 5.68 9.90 12.58
N PHE A 86 5.63 8.74 11.94
CA PHE A 86 6.12 7.47 12.50
C PHE A 86 7.62 7.52 12.81
N GLY A 87 8.41 8.16 11.95
CA GLY A 87 9.86 8.30 12.12
C GLY A 87 10.31 9.31 13.18
N LYS A 88 9.40 10.09 13.79
CA LYS A 88 9.76 11.08 14.82
C LYS A 88 10.20 10.39 16.12
N PRO A 89 11.12 10.99 16.89
CA PRO A 89 11.42 10.52 18.24
C PRO A 89 10.23 10.73 19.19
N PRO A 90 10.11 9.97 20.29
CA PRO A 90 9.03 10.14 21.27
C PRO A 90 8.92 11.58 21.80
N ALA A 91 10.05 12.27 21.95
CA ALA A 91 10.10 13.66 22.42
C ALA A 91 9.41 14.66 21.46
N GLU A 92 9.21 14.30 20.19
CA GLU A 92 8.59 15.13 19.16
C GLU A 92 7.19 14.60 18.77
N GLY A 93 6.58 13.79 19.63
CA GLY A 93 5.27 13.18 19.38
C GLY A 93 5.31 11.90 18.54
N GLY A 94 6.50 11.34 18.32
CA GLY A 94 6.66 10.01 17.73
C GLY A 94 6.26 8.88 18.68
N LEU A 95 6.34 7.64 18.20
CA LEU A 95 5.94 6.48 18.98
C LEU A 95 6.86 6.25 20.19
N HIS A 96 6.30 5.66 21.25
CA HIS A 96 7.09 5.24 22.41
C HIS A 96 8.08 4.13 22.04
N ALA A 97 9.20 4.05 22.76
CA ALA A 97 10.23 3.04 22.52
C ALA A 97 9.62 1.62 22.59
N GLY A 98 9.84 0.82 21.54
CA GLY A 98 9.35 -0.55 21.42
C GLY A 98 8.04 -0.72 20.62
N ALA A 99 7.40 0.36 20.18
CA ALA A 99 6.25 0.26 19.28
C ALA A 99 6.70 -0.09 17.86
N MET A 100 6.22 -1.22 17.34
CA MET A 100 6.49 -1.67 15.97
C MET A 100 5.47 -1.12 14.95
N MET A 101 4.38 -0.52 15.40
CA MET A 101 3.30 -0.04 14.54
C MET A 101 2.58 1.14 15.18
N ALA A 102 2.19 2.11 14.35
CA ALA A 102 1.33 3.20 14.77
C ALA A 102 -0.10 2.71 15.08
N PRO A 103 -0.86 3.44 15.89
CA PRO A 103 -2.30 3.24 15.98
C PRO A 103 -2.95 3.30 14.59
N ALA A 104 -3.97 2.48 14.35
CA ALA A 104 -4.71 2.54 13.10
C ALA A 104 -5.54 3.84 13.03
N GLU A 105 -5.45 4.52 11.90
CA GLU A 105 -6.16 5.75 11.58
C GLU A 105 -7.27 5.48 10.56
N ASP A 106 -8.36 6.25 10.64
CA ASP A 106 -9.42 6.23 9.63
C ASP A 106 -8.97 7.04 8.41
N VAL A 107 -8.78 6.35 7.29
CA VAL A 107 -8.45 6.92 5.99
C VAL A 107 -9.61 6.60 5.05
N ASP A 108 -10.54 7.54 4.92
CA ASP A 108 -11.75 7.44 4.09
C ASP A 108 -12.59 6.17 4.35
N GLY A 109 -12.80 5.88 5.64
CA GLY A 109 -13.63 4.78 6.12
C GLY A 109 -12.92 3.41 6.10
N GLU A 110 -11.61 3.38 5.90
CA GLU A 110 -10.75 2.21 6.01
C GLU A 110 -9.65 2.45 7.06
N MET A 111 -9.35 1.43 7.88
CA MET A 111 -8.44 1.57 9.02
C MET A 111 -7.03 1.16 8.63
N LEU A 112 -6.13 2.13 8.53
CA LEU A 112 -4.76 1.95 8.06
C LEU A 112 -3.74 2.24 9.17
N ALA A 113 -2.60 1.57 9.15
CA ALA A 113 -1.46 1.90 10.00
C ALA A 113 -0.14 1.78 9.24
N VAL A 114 0.84 2.55 9.68
CA VAL A 114 2.26 2.37 9.30
C VAL A 114 2.96 1.56 10.39
N GLY A 115 3.79 0.61 10.00
CA GLY A 115 4.65 -0.14 10.91
C GLY A 115 6.08 -0.24 10.42
N SER A 116 6.94 -0.77 11.28
CA SER A 116 8.33 -1.08 10.97
C SER A 116 8.48 -2.54 10.58
N THR A 117 9.30 -2.80 9.56
CA THR A 117 9.78 -4.13 9.21
C THR A 117 11.23 -4.28 9.67
N ILE A 118 11.85 -5.42 9.37
CA ILE A 118 13.27 -5.64 9.64
C ILE A 118 14.19 -4.75 8.77
N ASP A 119 13.67 -4.24 7.65
CA ASP A 119 14.44 -3.64 6.56
C ASP A 119 13.73 -2.41 5.94
N GLY A 120 12.77 -1.84 6.64
CA GLY A 120 11.85 -0.89 6.03
C GLY A 120 10.62 -0.56 6.87
N TYR A 121 9.55 -0.23 6.16
CA TYR A 121 8.24 0.09 6.73
C TYR A 121 7.15 -0.67 6.00
N ASP A 122 6.01 -0.87 6.65
CA ASP A 122 4.83 -1.43 6.03
C ASP A 122 3.62 -0.50 6.14
N ILE A 123 2.69 -0.65 5.21
CA ILE A 123 1.35 -0.07 5.27
C ILE A 123 0.38 -1.23 5.41
N THR A 124 -0.34 -1.28 6.51
CA THR A 124 -1.38 -2.30 6.75
C THR A 124 -2.76 -1.68 6.72
N ASN A 125 -3.64 -2.19 5.87
CA ASN A 125 -5.07 -1.90 5.84
C ASN A 125 -5.86 -3.03 6.52
N PHE A 126 -6.35 -2.75 7.72
CA PHE A 126 -7.10 -3.68 8.54
C PHE A 126 -8.58 -3.82 8.12
N SER A 127 -9.06 -2.95 7.23
CA SER A 127 -10.41 -3.04 6.66
C SER A 127 -10.47 -3.90 5.39
N ARG A 128 -9.34 -4.47 4.95
CA ARG A 128 -9.24 -5.32 3.76
C ARG A 128 -8.59 -6.64 4.09
N SER A 129 -9.05 -7.72 3.47
CA SER A 129 -8.38 -9.01 3.54
C SER A 129 -7.90 -9.50 2.18
N THR A 130 -6.73 -10.10 2.16
CA THR A 130 -6.12 -10.70 0.97
C THR A 130 -6.50 -12.17 0.80
N SER A 131 -7.22 -12.75 1.77
CA SER A 131 -7.71 -14.12 1.75
C SER A 131 -9.24 -14.12 1.89
N THR A 132 -9.90 -15.01 1.17
CA THR A 132 -11.34 -15.26 1.28
C THR A 132 -11.66 -16.31 2.35
N HIS A 133 -10.66 -17.00 2.87
CA HIS A 133 -10.83 -18.14 3.79
C HIS A 133 -10.54 -17.79 5.25
N TYR A 134 -9.68 -16.81 5.48
CA TYR A 134 -9.30 -16.36 6.81
C TYR A 134 -8.90 -14.89 6.75
N TYR A 135 -9.03 -14.20 7.87
CA TYR A 135 -8.63 -12.80 7.93
C TYR A 135 -7.10 -12.69 7.86
N ASN A 136 -6.63 -12.15 6.76
CA ASN A 136 -5.25 -11.73 6.52
C ASN A 136 -5.27 -10.28 6.03
N PRO A 137 -4.93 -9.28 6.86
CA PRO A 137 -5.03 -7.88 6.47
C PRO A 137 -4.19 -7.58 5.22
N ALA A 138 -4.61 -6.63 4.41
CA ALA A 138 -3.83 -6.21 3.26
C ALA A 138 -2.64 -5.38 3.73
N SER A 139 -1.43 -5.89 3.54
CA SER A 139 -0.19 -5.17 3.88
C SER A 139 0.75 -5.12 2.68
N ILE A 140 1.48 -4.00 2.56
CA ILE A 140 2.63 -3.82 1.68
C ILE A 140 3.83 -3.53 2.57
N ALA A 141 4.90 -4.32 2.44
CA ALA A 141 6.20 -4.04 3.05
C ALA A 141 7.10 -3.39 2.00
N LEU A 142 7.76 -2.30 2.36
CA LEU A 142 8.63 -1.51 1.49
C LEU A 142 9.98 -1.32 2.19
N THR A 143 11.07 -1.64 1.50
CA THR A 143 12.42 -1.54 2.10
C THR A 143 12.87 -0.08 2.16
N TRP A 144 13.86 0.21 3.03
CA TRP A 144 14.49 1.54 3.05
C TRP A 144 15.13 1.90 1.70
N GLU A 145 15.76 0.93 1.04
CA GLU A 145 16.35 1.11 -0.30
C GLU A 145 15.29 1.53 -1.31
N GLN A 146 14.16 0.81 -1.38
CA GLN A 146 13.04 1.15 -2.26
C GLN A 146 12.51 2.55 -1.96
N LEU A 147 12.24 2.84 -0.68
CA LEU A 147 11.64 4.09 -0.24
C LEU A 147 12.54 5.30 -0.50
N TYR A 148 13.82 5.24 -0.13
CA TYR A 148 14.69 6.42 -0.05
C TYR A 148 15.79 6.45 -1.11
N GLU A 149 16.29 5.30 -1.57
CA GLU A 149 17.41 5.25 -2.54
C GLU A 149 16.89 5.12 -3.98
N MET A 150 15.83 4.35 -4.18
CA MET A 150 15.25 4.09 -5.51
C MET A 150 14.14 5.09 -5.89
N GLY A 151 13.73 5.97 -4.98
CA GLY A 151 12.79 7.06 -5.28
C GLY A 151 11.30 6.71 -5.15
N LEU A 152 10.94 5.58 -4.53
CA LEU A 152 9.53 5.20 -4.36
C LEU A 152 8.75 6.21 -3.49
N LEU A 153 9.36 6.73 -2.43
CA LEU A 153 8.70 7.70 -1.57
C LEU A 153 8.47 9.03 -2.29
N GLU A 154 9.42 9.49 -3.10
CA GLU A 154 9.30 10.67 -3.97
C GLU A 154 8.17 10.51 -4.98
N LEU A 155 8.10 9.34 -5.63
CA LEU A 155 7.00 9.00 -6.53
C LEU A 155 5.65 9.05 -5.80
N TRP A 156 5.56 8.44 -4.62
CA TRP A 156 4.34 8.42 -3.81
C TRP A 156 3.92 9.82 -3.38
N LYS A 157 4.87 10.67 -2.95
CA LYS A 157 4.64 12.08 -2.61
C LYS A 157 4.09 12.85 -3.81
N SER A 158 4.67 12.67 -4.99
CA SER A 158 4.19 13.30 -6.24
C SER A 158 2.75 12.91 -6.56
N LEU A 159 2.39 11.63 -6.40
CA LEU A 159 1.01 11.17 -6.56
C LEU A 159 0.07 11.75 -5.49
N GLY A 160 0.53 11.83 -4.23
CA GLY A 160 -0.21 12.44 -3.13
C GLY A 160 -0.48 13.93 -3.36
N GLU A 161 0.47 14.68 -3.88
CA GLU A 161 0.28 16.10 -4.23
C GLU A 161 -0.74 16.28 -5.36
N LYS A 162 -0.69 15.43 -6.40
CA LYS A 162 -1.70 15.44 -7.47
C LYS A 162 -3.08 15.10 -6.93
N TYR A 163 -3.18 14.13 -6.02
CA TYR A 163 -4.44 13.80 -5.35
C TYR A 163 -5.03 14.99 -4.59
N GLU A 164 -4.24 15.67 -3.76
CA GLU A 164 -4.69 16.82 -2.97
C GLU A 164 -5.13 18.02 -3.83
N LYS A 165 -4.54 18.16 -5.03
CA LYS A 165 -4.93 19.21 -6.00
C LYS A 165 -6.16 18.84 -6.84
N GLY A 166 -6.61 17.59 -6.82
CA GLY A 166 -7.68 17.09 -7.68
C GLY A 166 -7.23 16.80 -9.12
N ASP A 167 -5.94 16.55 -9.34
CA ASP A 167 -5.34 16.32 -10.66
C ASP A 167 -5.27 14.83 -11.06
N LEU A 168 -5.87 13.93 -10.26
CA LEU A 168 -5.95 12.48 -10.51
C LEU A 168 -7.28 12.04 -11.12
#